data_AF-A0A959SJ90-F1
#
_entry.id   AF-A0A959SJ90-F1
#
_cell.length_a   1.000
_cell.length_b   1.000
_cell.length_c   1.000
_cell.angle_alpha   90.00
_cell.angle_beta   90.00
_cell.angle_gamma   90.00
#
_symmetry.space_group_name_H-M   'P 1'
#
loop_
_entity.id
_entity.type
_entity.pdbx_description
1 polymer ?
#
loop_
_entity_poly.entity_id
_entity_poly.type
_entity_poly.pdbx_seq_one_letter_code
_entity_poly.pdbx_strand_id
1 'polypeptide(L)'
;MPPLLMGLFLFATIAVQAQLEITVPLVMDASAAEDRQIIGLADPLAADAAISLRALRNNTVSTATVTGTVALEGTLTPAPLSYTAGMSVQLIPGQANAAGATLDLNELGALPIVKRGGLPLDSADLLPGIPAVVIHDGTNFQLISSSSLPCPPGFTPSTRDFCVADSSRAAATWFEASAYCTERGARLCTISEWTHACVHAPGFLGTVISAEWVDHAANNINGAKLVGAGSDGVGGVPGVNCRYGGQSPPENPFRFRCCTHR
;
A
#
# COMPACT_ATOMS: atom_id res chain seq x y z
N MET A 1 -50.82 42.88 46.99
CA MET A 1 -50.18 41.75 46.30
C MET A 1 -48.68 42.02 46.25
N PRO A 2 -47.84 41.38 47.08
CA PRO A 2 -46.39 41.45 46.91
C PRO A 2 -45.92 40.32 45.97
N PRO A 3 -44.84 40.50 45.19
CA PRO A 3 -44.36 39.47 44.28
C PRO A 3 -43.48 38.45 45.02
N LEU A 4 -43.66 37.18 44.65
CA LEU A 4 -42.86 36.03 45.09
C LEU A 4 -41.48 36.08 44.41
N LEU A 5 -40.40 36.14 45.19
CA LEU A 5 -39.04 35.88 44.67
C LEU A 5 -38.84 34.36 44.56
N MET A 6 -38.78 33.84 43.33
CA MET A 6 -38.47 32.44 43.06
C MET A 6 -36.94 32.29 42.95
N GLY A 7 -36.32 31.70 43.97
CA GLY A 7 -34.88 31.43 44.01
C GLY A 7 -34.51 30.30 43.06
N LEU A 8 -33.69 30.63 42.05
CA LEU A 8 -33.09 29.67 41.12
C LEU A 8 -31.89 29.01 41.80
N PHE A 9 -32.03 27.75 42.23
CA PHE A 9 -30.89 26.95 42.73
C PHE A 9 -30.08 26.41 41.56
N LEU A 10 -28.91 27.02 41.32
CA LEU A 10 -27.88 26.47 40.43
C LEU A 10 -27.20 25.30 41.15
N PHE A 11 -27.49 24.07 40.73
CA PHE A 11 -26.70 22.90 41.14
C PHE A 11 -25.41 22.88 40.30
N ALA A 12 -24.30 23.35 40.87
CA ALA A 12 -22.98 23.13 40.31
C ALA A 12 -22.55 21.69 40.58
N THR A 13 -22.41 20.89 39.53
CA THR A 13 -21.79 19.56 39.61
C THR A 13 -20.29 19.71 39.83
N ILE A 14 -19.82 19.49 41.06
CA ILE A 14 -18.41 19.47 41.40
C ILE A 14 -17.87 18.08 41.04
N ALA A 15 -17.06 17.98 39.98
CA ALA A 15 -16.29 16.78 39.70
C ALA A 15 -15.07 16.75 40.64
N VAL A 16 -15.09 15.85 41.64
CA VAL A 16 -13.94 15.62 42.52
C VAL A 16 -13.03 14.61 41.82
N GLN A 17 -11.84 15.03 41.40
CA GLN A 17 -10.79 14.10 40.99
C GLN A 17 -10.00 13.69 42.23
N ALA A 18 -9.99 12.40 42.55
CA ALA A 18 -9.17 11.82 43.61
C ALA A 18 -7.96 11.12 42.97
N GLN A 19 -6.75 11.60 43.27
CA GLN A 19 -5.51 10.93 42.90
C GLN A 19 -5.05 10.09 44.09
N LEU A 20 -4.87 8.78 43.87
CA LEU A 20 -4.25 7.89 44.85
C LEU A 20 -2.77 7.79 44.53
N GLU A 21 -1.94 8.42 45.36
CA GLU A 21 -0.49 8.26 45.29
C GLU A 21 -0.09 7.07 46.18
N ILE A 22 0.57 6.07 45.59
CA ILE A 22 1.05 4.89 46.31
C ILE A 22 2.56 5.02 46.46
N THR A 23 3.04 5.14 47.70
CA THR A 23 4.46 5.32 48.02
C THR A 23 5.21 4.00 48.26
N VAL A 24 4.50 2.88 48.22
CA VAL A 24 5.01 1.51 48.37
C VAL A 24 4.64 0.66 47.16
N PRO A 25 5.35 -0.44 46.87
CA PRO A 25 4.98 -1.32 45.76
C PRO A 25 3.56 -1.88 45.92
N LEU A 26 2.79 -1.87 44.83
CA LEU A 26 1.51 -2.58 44.77
C LEU A 26 1.78 -4.09 44.62
N VAL A 27 1.58 -4.85 45.69
CA VAL A 27 1.69 -6.31 45.70
C VAL A 27 0.30 -6.92 45.57
N MET A 28 0.08 -7.72 44.51
CA MET A 28 -1.16 -8.44 44.27
C MET A 28 -0.93 -9.93 44.56
N ASP A 29 -1.04 -10.36 45.81
CA ASP A 29 -0.70 -11.73 46.28
C ASP A 29 -1.88 -12.50 46.89
N ALA A 30 -3.12 -12.02 46.70
CA ALA A 30 -4.34 -12.72 47.11
C ALA A 30 -4.36 -14.17 46.59
N SER A 31 -4.95 -15.11 47.35
CA SER A 31 -4.95 -16.54 46.97
C SER A 31 -5.73 -16.83 45.70
N ALA A 32 -6.85 -16.13 45.48
CA ALA A 32 -7.68 -16.23 44.29
C ALA A 32 -7.12 -15.35 43.14
N ALA A 33 -7.23 -15.81 41.89
CA ALA A 33 -6.62 -15.14 40.75
C ALA A 33 -7.40 -13.89 40.30
N GLU A 34 -8.70 -13.90 40.50
CA GLU A 34 -9.64 -12.80 40.29
C GLU A 34 -9.32 -11.58 41.15
N ASP A 35 -8.78 -11.80 42.36
CA ASP A 35 -8.43 -10.73 43.31
C ASP A 35 -7.05 -10.11 43.05
N ARG A 36 -6.26 -10.69 42.13
CA ARG A 36 -4.92 -10.19 41.74
C ARG A 36 -4.95 -9.39 40.44
N GLN A 37 -5.99 -8.59 40.22
CA GLN A 37 -6.23 -7.89 38.96
C GLN A 37 -6.42 -6.39 39.14
N ILE A 38 -5.96 -5.62 38.16
CA ILE A 38 -6.33 -4.22 37.99
C ILE A 38 -7.48 -4.17 36.98
N ILE A 39 -8.69 -3.93 37.47
CA ILE A 39 -9.92 -3.90 36.67
C ILE A 39 -10.38 -2.45 36.43
N GLY A 40 -11.21 -2.25 35.41
CA GLY A 40 -11.85 -0.95 35.17
C GLY A 40 -10.95 0.13 34.58
N LEU A 41 -9.78 -0.23 34.03
CA LEU A 41 -8.94 0.71 33.28
C LEU A 41 -9.69 1.22 32.03
N ALA A 42 -9.91 2.53 31.98
CA ALA A 42 -10.50 3.20 30.83
C ALA A 42 -9.51 3.28 29.64
N ASP A 43 -9.99 3.74 28.48
CA ASP A 43 -9.11 4.01 27.35
C ASP A 43 -8.17 5.19 27.69
N PRO A 44 -6.86 5.10 27.37
CA PRO A 44 -5.87 6.14 27.72
C PRO A 44 -6.21 7.51 27.11
N LEU A 45 -6.14 8.57 27.91
CA LEU A 45 -6.32 9.96 27.46
C LEU A 45 -5.03 10.81 27.52
N ALA A 46 -4.00 10.33 28.21
CA ALA A 46 -2.70 10.98 28.37
C ALA A 46 -1.57 10.01 28.03
N ALA A 47 -0.42 10.52 27.58
CA ALA A 47 0.71 9.73 27.10
C ALA A 47 1.39 8.86 28.19
N ASP A 48 1.17 9.18 29.46
CA ASP A 48 1.67 8.48 30.64
C ASP A 48 0.62 7.56 31.31
N ALA A 49 -0.57 7.43 30.71
CA ALA A 49 -1.64 6.59 31.24
C ALA A 49 -1.36 5.09 31.08
N ALA A 50 -1.84 4.29 32.04
CA ALA A 50 -1.84 2.84 31.93
C ALA A 50 -2.77 2.36 30.79
N ILE A 51 -2.37 1.31 30.08
CA ILE A 51 -3.15 0.74 28.97
C ILE A 51 -3.85 -0.56 29.38
N SER A 52 -5.13 -0.70 29.03
CA SER A 52 -5.86 -1.96 29.20
C SER A 52 -5.55 -2.93 28.05
N LEU A 53 -5.68 -4.25 28.30
CA LEU A 53 -5.54 -5.26 27.23
C LEU A 53 -6.54 -5.04 26.09
N ARG A 54 -7.73 -4.50 26.40
CA ARG A 54 -8.72 -4.11 25.39
C ARG A 54 -8.17 -2.99 24.50
N ALA A 55 -7.65 -1.92 25.08
CA ALA A 55 -7.10 -0.79 24.33
C ALA A 55 -5.93 -1.22 23.43
N LEU A 56 -5.08 -2.14 23.92
CA LEU A 56 -4.01 -2.74 23.12
C LEU A 56 -4.57 -3.57 21.96
N ARG A 57 -5.50 -4.51 22.22
CA ARG A 57 -6.07 -5.38 21.17
C ARG A 57 -6.85 -4.62 20.11
N ASN A 58 -7.44 -3.49 20.47
CA ASN A 58 -8.18 -2.63 19.56
C ASN A 58 -7.28 -1.58 18.87
N ASN A 59 -5.97 -1.56 19.15
CA ASN A 59 -5.05 -0.53 18.67
C ASN A 59 -5.53 0.91 18.96
N THR A 60 -6.25 1.13 20.07
CA THR A 60 -6.95 2.40 20.38
C THR A 60 -6.01 3.61 20.32
N VAL A 61 -4.78 3.46 20.83
CA VAL A 61 -3.81 4.56 20.96
C VAL A 61 -2.90 4.74 19.74
N SER A 62 -3.02 3.86 18.75
CA SER A 62 -2.13 3.83 17.57
C SER A 62 -2.88 3.84 16.24
N THR A 63 -4.20 4.05 16.27
CA THR A 63 -5.02 4.13 15.07
C THR A 63 -5.50 5.56 14.85
N ALA A 64 -5.30 6.09 13.65
CA ALA A 64 -5.80 7.39 13.23
C ALA A 64 -6.61 7.27 11.93
N THR A 65 -7.84 7.78 11.93
CA THR A 65 -8.55 8.04 10.68
C THR A 65 -8.00 9.33 10.10
N VAL A 66 -7.60 9.31 8.82
CA VAL A 66 -6.97 10.45 8.16
C VAL A 66 -7.82 10.96 7.00
N THR A 67 -7.86 12.27 6.79
CA THR A 67 -8.56 12.93 5.68
C THR A 67 -7.59 13.66 4.77
N GLY A 68 -8.01 14.02 3.56
CA GLY A 68 -7.15 14.65 2.55
C GLY A 68 -6.52 13.65 1.58
N THR A 69 -5.87 14.19 0.53
CA THR A 69 -5.24 13.41 -0.54
C THR A 69 -3.77 13.75 -0.73
N VAL A 70 -3.40 15.04 -0.66
CA VAL A 70 -2.00 15.52 -0.74
C VAL A 70 -1.37 15.62 0.65
N ALA A 71 -2.06 16.28 1.58
CA ALA A 71 -1.73 16.27 3.00
C ALA A 71 -2.79 15.42 3.72
N LEU A 72 -2.36 14.30 4.29
CA LEU A 72 -3.21 13.44 5.10
C LEU A 72 -3.15 13.96 6.53
N GLU A 73 -4.30 14.35 7.07
CA GLU A 73 -4.43 14.91 8.41
C GLU A 73 -5.21 13.96 9.30
N GLY A 74 -4.73 13.71 10.52
CA GLY A 74 -5.42 12.89 11.50
C GLY A 74 -5.07 13.24 12.93
N THR A 75 -5.71 12.55 13.87
CA THR A 75 -5.44 12.73 15.30
C THR A 75 -5.30 11.37 15.98
N LEU A 76 -4.33 11.29 16.88
CA LEU A 76 -4.18 10.22 17.84
C LEU A 76 -4.65 10.68 19.21
N THR A 77 -5.21 9.75 19.96
CA THR A 77 -5.55 9.92 21.38
C THR A 77 -4.92 8.75 22.16
N PRO A 78 -4.03 9.01 23.12
CA PRO A 78 -3.49 10.30 23.54
C PRO A 78 -2.69 11.01 22.44
N ALA A 79 -2.71 12.35 22.44
CA ALA A 79 -1.93 13.13 21.49
C ALA A 79 -0.42 13.01 21.80
N PRO A 80 0.42 12.59 20.83
CA PRO A 80 1.86 12.63 20.99
C PRO A 80 2.36 14.10 21.03
N LEU A 81 3.49 14.33 21.71
CA LEU A 81 4.14 15.65 21.75
C LEU A 81 5.08 15.90 20.56
N SER A 82 5.54 14.81 19.93
CA SER A 82 6.41 14.81 18.77
C SER A 82 6.41 13.42 18.14
N TYR A 83 6.88 13.31 16.89
CA TYR A 83 7.15 12.01 16.29
C TYR A 83 8.48 11.46 16.79
N THR A 84 8.44 10.26 17.35
CA THR A 84 9.64 9.53 17.79
C THR A 84 10.01 8.46 16.77
N ALA A 85 11.30 8.23 16.55
CA ALA A 85 11.74 7.13 15.68
C ALA A 85 11.24 5.79 16.24
N GLY A 86 10.67 4.95 15.37
CA GLY A 86 10.02 3.70 15.73
C GLY A 86 8.54 3.82 16.08
N MET A 87 7.97 5.03 16.13
CA MET A 87 6.54 5.22 16.36
C MET A 87 5.73 4.59 15.22
N SER A 88 4.91 3.59 15.55
CA SER A 88 4.04 2.88 14.60
C SER A 88 2.61 3.41 14.69
N VAL A 89 2.01 3.69 13.55
CA VAL A 89 0.63 4.19 13.44
C VAL A 89 -0.12 3.41 12.36
N GLN A 90 -1.32 2.95 12.69
CA GLN A 90 -2.28 2.41 11.76
C GLN A 90 -3.18 3.53 11.24
N LEU A 91 -3.03 3.87 9.97
CA LEU A 91 -3.85 4.86 9.29
C LEU A 91 -5.09 4.19 8.70
N ILE A 92 -6.23 4.85 8.81
CA ILE A 92 -7.44 4.52 8.05
C ILE A 92 -7.72 5.71 7.14
N PRO A 93 -7.32 5.65 5.86
CA PRO A 93 -7.55 6.75 4.92
C PRO A 93 -9.04 6.94 4.67
N GLY A 94 -9.49 8.19 4.67
CA GLY A 94 -10.84 8.57 4.25
C GLY A 94 -10.97 8.61 2.73
N GLN A 95 -9.89 8.92 2.01
CA GLN A 95 -9.81 9.08 0.55
C GLN A 95 -8.52 8.45 0.01
N ALA A 96 -8.43 8.28 -1.32
CA ALA A 96 -7.19 7.83 -1.94
C ALA A 96 -6.13 8.95 -1.92
N ASN A 97 -4.88 8.62 -1.58
CA ASN A 97 -3.80 9.61 -1.57
C ASN A 97 -3.39 10.02 -3.00
N ALA A 98 -2.85 11.22 -3.13
CA ALA A 98 -2.12 11.69 -4.30
C ALA A 98 -0.64 11.23 -4.25
N ALA A 99 0.06 11.32 -5.37
CA ALA A 99 1.49 11.05 -5.41
C ALA A 99 2.26 12.03 -4.50
N GLY A 100 3.23 11.52 -3.73
CA GLY A 100 4.06 12.30 -2.82
C GLY A 100 3.35 12.82 -1.57
N ALA A 101 2.26 12.17 -1.14
CA ALA A 101 1.48 12.64 -0.01
C ALA A 101 2.25 12.67 1.32
N THR A 102 1.91 13.65 2.17
CA THR A 102 2.45 13.83 3.53
C THR A 102 1.44 13.42 4.59
N LEU A 103 1.91 13.17 5.82
CA LEU A 103 1.09 12.90 7.00
C LEU A 103 1.35 13.94 8.07
N ASP A 104 0.27 14.52 8.60
CA ASP A 104 0.27 15.33 9.82
C ASP A 104 -0.71 14.73 10.84
N LEU A 105 -0.18 14.33 11.99
CA LEU A 105 -0.95 13.83 13.13
C LEU A 105 -0.87 14.85 14.25
N ASN A 106 -2.04 15.27 14.74
CA ASN A 106 -2.15 16.22 15.85
C ASN A 106 -1.43 17.56 15.61
N GLU A 107 -1.36 18.03 14.36
CA GLU A 107 -0.75 19.32 13.98
C GLU A 107 0.72 19.44 14.42
N LEU A 108 1.43 18.31 14.51
CA LEU A 108 2.85 18.27 14.87
C LEU A 108 3.76 18.65 13.69
N GLY A 109 3.19 18.71 12.48
CA GLY A 109 3.86 19.08 11.26
C GLY A 109 3.82 17.96 10.23
N ALA A 110 3.57 18.33 8.97
CA ALA A 110 3.48 17.40 7.87
C ALA A 110 4.84 16.81 7.49
N LEU A 111 4.96 15.48 7.51
CA LEU A 111 6.12 14.74 7.03
C LEU A 111 5.77 13.84 5.84
N PRO A 112 6.67 13.61 4.87
CA PRO A 112 6.41 12.70 3.77
C PRO A 112 6.09 11.28 4.23
N ILE A 113 5.16 10.63 3.54
CA ILE A 113 5.00 9.18 3.59
C ILE A 113 5.81 8.58 2.44
N VAL A 114 6.64 7.61 2.74
CA VAL A 114 7.55 6.98 1.78
C VAL A 114 7.42 5.45 1.82
N LYS A 115 7.65 4.83 0.68
CA LYS A 115 7.79 3.39 0.51
C LYS A 115 9.22 2.96 0.83
N ARG A 116 9.42 1.64 0.85
CA ARG A 116 10.74 1.03 1.02
C ARG A 116 11.78 1.68 0.12
N GLY A 117 12.90 2.11 0.72
CA GLY A 117 13.98 2.79 0.01
C GLY A 117 13.80 4.31 -0.12
N GLY A 118 12.81 4.91 0.57
CA GLY A 118 12.60 6.36 0.58
C GLY A 118 11.87 6.90 -0.65
N LEU A 119 11.25 6.03 -1.43
CA LEU A 119 10.45 6.44 -2.58
C LEU A 119 9.16 7.13 -2.11
N PRO A 120 8.71 8.23 -2.73
CA PRO A 120 7.42 8.83 -2.40
C PRO A 120 6.27 7.85 -2.67
N LEU A 121 5.12 8.07 -2.02
CA LEU A 121 3.89 7.37 -2.41
C LEU A 121 3.52 7.68 -3.86
N ASP A 122 2.96 6.69 -4.55
CA ASP A 122 2.24 6.88 -5.80
C ASP A 122 0.77 7.21 -5.50
N SER A 123 0.06 7.67 -6.53
CA SER A 123 -1.38 7.90 -6.42
C SER A 123 -2.11 6.60 -6.05
N ALA A 124 -2.98 6.67 -5.04
CA ALA A 124 -3.81 5.58 -4.55
C ALA A 124 -3.06 4.37 -3.93
N ASP A 125 -1.82 4.57 -3.44
CA ASP A 125 -1.14 3.61 -2.57
C ASP A 125 -1.90 3.37 -1.24
N LEU A 126 -2.57 4.42 -0.75
CA LEU A 126 -3.49 4.39 0.39
C LEU A 126 -4.91 4.51 -0.14
N LEU A 127 -5.73 3.49 0.10
CA LEU A 127 -7.12 3.43 -0.35
C LEU A 127 -8.10 3.73 0.79
N PRO A 128 -9.27 4.33 0.48
CA PRO A 128 -10.25 4.68 1.49
C PRO A 128 -10.74 3.44 2.25
N GLY A 129 -10.72 3.49 3.57
CA GLY A 129 -11.17 2.43 4.47
C GLY A 129 -10.22 1.23 4.60
N ILE A 130 -9.09 1.21 3.88
CA ILE A 130 -8.10 0.13 3.97
C ILE A 130 -7.02 0.52 4.98
N PRO A 131 -6.87 -0.20 6.10
CA PRO A 131 -5.84 0.12 7.08
C PRO A 131 -4.43 -0.04 6.51
N ALA A 132 -3.59 0.98 6.75
CA ALA A 132 -2.20 1.00 6.35
C ALA A 132 -1.31 1.27 7.56
N VAL A 133 -0.20 0.53 7.71
CA VAL A 133 0.72 0.74 8.84
C VAL A 133 1.90 1.57 8.36
N VAL A 134 2.16 2.67 9.07
CA VAL A 134 3.34 3.50 8.88
C VAL A 134 4.21 3.49 10.14
N ILE A 135 5.52 3.58 9.96
CA ILE A 135 6.48 3.73 11.07
C ILE A 135 7.32 4.98 10.81
N HIS A 136 7.38 5.89 11.79
CA HIS A 136 8.28 7.04 11.71
C HIS A 136 9.74 6.58 11.85
N ASP A 137 10.58 6.85 10.86
CA ASP A 137 12.00 6.41 10.86
C ASP A 137 12.98 7.42 11.49
N GLY A 138 12.47 8.56 11.94
CA GLY A 138 13.25 9.70 12.44
C GLY A 138 13.28 10.89 11.47
N THR A 139 12.84 10.72 10.22
CA THR A 139 12.73 11.78 9.19
C THR A 139 11.41 11.73 8.45
N ASN A 140 10.94 10.55 8.05
CA ASN A 140 9.72 10.34 7.26
C ASN A 140 8.87 9.21 7.88
N PHE A 141 7.62 9.09 7.42
CA PHE A 141 6.78 7.93 7.70
C PHE A 141 7.00 6.83 6.65
N GLN A 142 7.53 5.68 7.06
CA GLN A 142 7.72 4.51 6.20
C GLN A 142 6.44 3.68 6.13
N LEU A 143 5.87 3.51 4.95
CA LEU A 143 4.76 2.61 4.69
C LEU A 143 5.23 1.16 4.76
N ILE A 144 4.71 0.41 5.73
CA ILE A 144 5.05 -1.00 5.99
C ILE A 144 4.03 -1.96 5.36
N SER A 145 2.77 -1.54 5.25
CA SER A 145 1.73 -2.35 4.60
C SER A 145 1.99 -2.48 3.11
N SER A 146 1.93 -3.71 2.58
CA SER A 146 2.05 -3.96 1.14
C SER A 146 0.74 -3.58 0.42
N SER A 147 0.63 -2.33 -0.03
CA SER A 147 -0.35 -1.98 -1.05
C SER A 147 0.19 -2.40 -2.41
N SER A 148 0.01 -3.66 -2.82
CA SER A 148 0.24 -3.98 -4.23
C SER A 148 -0.85 -3.29 -5.02
N LEU A 149 -0.52 -2.39 -5.96
CA LEU A 149 -1.57 -1.80 -6.78
C LEU A 149 -2.31 -2.92 -7.53
N PRO A 150 -3.67 -2.90 -7.54
CA PRO A 150 -4.41 -3.83 -8.37
C PRO A 150 -4.06 -3.54 -9.83
N CYS A 151 -3.95 -4.60 -10.63
CA CYS A 151 -3.69 -4.43 -12.05
C CYS A 151 -4.86 -3.70 -12.72
N PRO A 152 -4.61 -2.76 -13.65
CA PRO A 152 -5.66 -2.14 -14.43
C PRO A 152 -6.52 -3.20 -15.15
N PRO A 153 -7.81 -2.92 -15.44
CA PRO A 153 -8.65 -3.85 -16.19
C PRO A 153 -7.99 -4.32 -17.50
N GLY A 154 -7.99 -5.63 -17.74
CA GLY A 154 -7.31 -6.25 -18.89
C GLY A 154 -5.83 -6.57 -18.65
N PHE A 155 -5.36 -6.45 -17.42
CA PHE A 155 -4.05 -6.91 -16.97
C PHE A 155 -4.18 -7.82 -15.74
N THR A 156 -3.30 -8.81 -15.68
CA THR A 156 -3.20 -9.77 -14.58
C THR A 156 -1.86 -9.58 -13.85
N PRO A 157 -1.85 -9.76 -12.51
CA PRO A 157 -0.62 -9.66 -11.73
C PRO A 157 0.29 -10.83 -12.07
N SER A 158 1.49 -10.55 -12.58
CA SER A 158 2.51 -11.58 -12.79
C SER A 158 3.43 -11.69 -11.57
N THR A 159 3.75 -10.56 -10.94
CA THR A 159 4.48 -10.50 -9.67
C THR A 159 3.88 -9.42 -8.78
N ARG A 160 4.55 -9.09 -7.67
CA ARG A 160 4.23 -7.91 -6.87
C ARG A 160 4.59 -6.59 -7.57
N ASP A 161 5.50 -6.60 -8.55
CA ASP A 161 6.13 -5.39 -9.11
C ASP A 161 5.59 -5.03 -10.52
N PHE A 162 4.88 -5.95 -11.18
CA PHE A 162 4.29 -5.69 -12.50
C PHE A 162 3.05 -6.52 -12.82
N CYS A 163 2.25 -5.96 -13.74
CA CYS A 163 1.11 -6.56 -14.39
C CYS A 163 1.40 -6.83 -15.87
N VAL A 164 0.82 -7.89 -16.41
CA VAL A 164 0.91 -8.26 -17.83
C VAL A 164 -0.48 -8.27 -18.46
N ALA A 165 -0.60 -7.84 -19.71
CA ALA A 165 -1.89 -7.89 -20.41
C ALA A 165 -2.42 -9.33 -20.53
N ASP A 166 -3.72 -9.52 -20.31
CA ASP A 166 -4.35 -10.83 -20.24
C ASP A 166 -4.34 -11.58 -21.58
N SER A 167 -4.23 -10.84 -22.69
CA SER A 167 -4.29 -11.40 -24.03
C SER A 167 -3.29 -10.75 -24.98
N SER A 168 -2.93 -11.53 -25.99
CA SER A 168 -2.12 -11.08 -27.12
C SER A 168 -2.89 -10.04 -27.94
N ARG A 169 -2.28 -8.88 -28.17
CA ARG A 169 -2.88 -7.80 -28.97
C ARG A 169 -2.78 -8.08 -30.46
N ALA A 170 -3.47 -7.29 -31.27
CA ALA A 170 -3.39 -7.37 -32.73
C ALA A 170 -1.96 -7.12 -33.21
N ALA A 171 -1.60 -7.69 -34.37
CA ALA A 171 -0.26 -7.53 -34.90
C ALA A 171 -0.02 -6.08 -35.35
N ALA A 172 1.13 -5.52 -34.99
CA ALA A 172 1.57 -4.18 -35.35
C ALA A 172 3.09 -4.15 -35.51
N THR A 173 3.62 -3.11 -36.14
CA THR A 173 5.07 -2.87 -36.14
C THR A 173 5.56 -2.67 -34.70
N TRP A 174 6.85 -2.89 -34.44
CA TRP A 174 7.41 -2.71 -33.10
C TRP A 174 7.18 -1.28 -32.59
N PHE A 175 7.31 -0.28 -33.48
CA PHE A 175 7.10 1.13 -33.16
C PHE A 175 5.66 1.45 -32.78
N GLU A 176 4.69 0.94 -33.55
CA GLU A 176 3.26 1.10 -33.25
C GLU A 176 2.87 0.36 -31.97
N ALA A 177 3.42 -0.84 -31.76
CA ALA A 177 3.17 -1.64 -30.57
C ALA A 177 3.70 -0.95 -29.30
N SER A 178 4.91 -0.37 -29.37
CA SER A 178 5.48 0.44 -28.30
C SER A 178 4.62 1.67 -28.01
N ALA A 179 4.27 2.45 -29.03
CA ALA A 179 3.43 3.63 -28.89
C ALA A 179 2.06 3.27 -28.28
N TYR A 180 1.44 2.18 -28.73
CA TYR A 180 0.16 1.70 -28.23
C TYR A 180 0.18 1.44 -26.72
N CYS A 181 1.25 0.83 -26.21
CA CYS A 181 1.41 0.57 -24.79
C CYS A 181 1.67 1.88 -24.03
N THR A 182 2.52 2.77 -24.55
CA THR A 182 2.83 4.06 -23.92
C THR A 182 1.62 4.96 -23.78
N GLU A 183 0.74 5.03 -24.79
CA GLU A 183 -0.53 5.78 -24.74
C GLU A 183 -1.47 5.32 -23.61
N ARG A 184 -1.27 4.11 -23.07
CA ARG A 184 -2.07 3.51 -22.00
C ARG A 184 -1.34 3.48 -20.66
N GLY A 185 -0.26 4.25 -20.52
CA GLY A 185 0.56 4.27 -19.31
C GLY A 185 1.27 2.94 -19.05
N ALA A 186 1.55 2.17 -20.10
CA ALA A 186 2.26 0.90 -20.05
C ALA A 186 3.46 0.93 -21.01
N ARG A 187 4.18 -0.19 -21.11
CA ARG A 187 5.22 -0.40 -22.13
C ARG A 187 5.13 -1.79 -22.70
N LEU A 188 5.84 -2.06 -23.79
CA LEU A 188 6.06 -3.45 -24.18
C LEU A 188 6.67 -4.23 -23.00
N CYS A 189 6.24 -5.47 -22.83
CA CYS A 189 6.86 -6.32 -21.82
C CYS A 189 8.33 -6.53 -22.14
N THR A 190 9.19 -6.51 -21.12
CA THR A 190 10.56 -6.96 -21.28
C THR A 190 10.58 -8.46 -21.55
N ILE A 191 11.68 -8.98 -22.11
CA ILE A 191 11.85 -10.43 -22.28
C ILE A 191 11.70 -11.17 -20.94
N SER A 192 12.22 -10.61 -19.85
CA SER A 192 12.17 -11.20 -18.52
C SER A 192 10.76 -11.23 -17.95
N GLU A 193 10.00 -10.14 -18.07
CA GLU A 193 8.61 -10.08 -17.59
C GLU A 193 7.70 -11.03 -18.36
N TRP A 194 7.85 -11.05 -19.69
CA TRP A 194 7.08 -11.95 -20.53
C TRP A 194 7.40 -13.41 -20.21
N THR A 195 8.69 -13.75 -20.10
CA THR A 195 9.13 -15.13 -19.78
C THR A 195 8.69 -15.54 -18.37
N HIS A 196 8.78 -14.61 -17.41
CA HIS A 196 8.30 -14.84 -16.05
C HIS A 196 6.80 -15.14 -16.04
N ALA A 197 5.99 -14.30 -16.68
CA ALA A 197 4.55 -14.50 -16.82
C ALA A 197 4.25 -15.84 -17.50
N CYS A 198 4.98 -16.17 -18.56
CA CYS A 198 4.80 -17.42 -19.28
C CYS A 198 5.03 -18.68 -18.41
N VAL A 199 6.07 -18.66 -17.57
CA VAL A 199 6.43 -19.81 -16.72
C VAL A 199 5.53 -19.91 -15.48
N HIS A 200 5.09 -18.78 -14.91
CA HIS A 200 4.46 -18.75 -13.60
C HIS A 200 2.96 -18.44 -13.61
N ALA A 201 2.40 -17.87 -14.68
CA ALA A 201 0.98 -17.57 -14.76
C ALA A 201 0.21 -18.74 -15.43
N PRO A 202 -0.73 -19.40 -14.71
CA PRO A 202 -1.52 -20.49 -15.27
C PRO A 202 -2.29 -20.05 -16.51
N GLY A 203 -2.23 -20.85 -17.58
CA GLY A 203 -2.96 -20.58 -18.83
C GLY A 203 -2.35 -19.48 -19.71
N PHE A 204 -1.25 -18.82 -19.29
CA PHE A 204 -0.63 -17.75 -20.08
C PHE A 204 -0.25 -18.22 -21.49
N LEU A 205 0.42 -19.37 -21.62
CA LEU A 205 0.77 -19.93 -22.93
C LEU A 205 -0.43 -20.18 -23.84
N GLY A 206 -1.59 -20.53 -23.27
CA GLY A 206 -2.83 -20.73 -24.05
C GLY A 206 -3.36 -19.45 -24.70
N THR A 207 -2.91 -18.28 -24.21
CA THR A 207 -3.27 -16.97 -24.78
C THR A 207 -2.25 -16.49 -25.82
N VAL A 208 -1.11 -17.19 -25.99
CA VAL A 208 -0.05 -16.87 -26.95
C VAL A 208 -0.34 -17.63 -28.24
N ILE A 209 -0.74 -16.91 -29.29
CA ILE A 209 -1.15 -17.51 -30.57
C ILE A 209 -0.14 -17.30 -31.70
N SER A 210 0.82 -16.39 -31.51
CA SER A 210 1.93 -16.15 -32.43
C SER A 210 3.09 -15.53 -31.66
N ALA A 211 4.22 -15.32 -32.35
CA ALA A 211 5.33 -14.58 -31.77
C ALA A 211 4.88 -13.17 -31.36
N GLU A 212 5.35 -12.72 -30.20
CA GLU A 212 5.04 -11.42 -29.61
C GLU A 212 6.29 -10.53 -29.52
N TRP A 213 6.14 -9.23 -29.81
CA TRP A 213 7.16 -8.22 -29.57
C TRP A 213 7.42 -8.03 -28.07
N VAL A 214 8.69 -7.85 -27.73
CA VAL A 214 9.15 -7.41 -26.41
C VAL A 214 10.00 -6.14 -26.53
N ASP A 215 10.16 -5.45 -25.40
CA ASP A 215 10.93 -4.20 -25.29
C ASP A 215 12.45 -4.44 -25.31
N HIS A 216 12.95 -5.16 -26.32
CA HIS A 216 14.36 -5.51 -26.45
C HIS A 216 14.80 -5.41 -27.92
N ALA A 217 15.94 -4.76 -28.16
CA ALA A 217 16.61 -4.77 -29.45
C ALA A 217 17.19 -6.16 -29.77
N ALA A 218 17.24 -6.52 -31.04
CA ALA A 218 17.97 -7.69 -31.49
C ALA A 218 19.49 -7.47 -31.34
N ASN A 219 20.26 -8.55 -31.36
CA ASN A 219 21.73 -8.50 -31.41
C ASN A 219 22.24 -8.23 -32.84
N ASN A 220 21.47 -7.48 -33.63
CA ASN A 220 21.81 -7.02 -34.97
C ASN A 220 21.23 -5.61 -35.17
N ILE A 221 21.74 -4.89 -36.16
CA ILE A 221 21.48 -3.45 -36.31
C ILE A 221 20.04 -3.11 -36.75
N ASN A 222 19.27 -4.07 -37.24
CA ASN A 222 17.96 -3.84 -37.87
C ASN A 222 16.87 -4.79 -37.34
N GLY A 223 16.94 -5.20 -36.08
CA GLY A 223 15.99 -6.18 -35.54
C GLY A 223 15.48 -5.83 -34.15
N ALA A 224 14.26 -6.27 -33.87
CA ALA A 224 13.70 -6.32 -32.52
C ALA A 224 13.51 -7.79 -32.09
N LYS A 225 13.41 -8.03 -30.78
CA LYS A 225 13.24 -9.38 -30.23
C LYS A 225 11.79 -9.82 -30.19
N LEU A 226 11.59 -11.09 -30.54
CA LEU A 226 10.32 -11.80 -30.48
C LEU A 226 10.40 -12.91 -29.43
N VAL A 227 9.27 -13.20 -28.79
CA VAL A 227 9.12 -14.29 -27.81
C VAL A 227 7.85 -15.10 -28.08
N GLY A 228 7.77 -16.28 -27.49
CA GLY A 228 6.55 -17.07 -27.37
C GLY A 228 6.20 -17.95 -28.56
N ALA A 229 6.75 -17.68 -29.75
CA ALA A 229 6.70 -18.63 -30.86
C ALA A 229 8.00 -18.63 -31.66
N GLY A 230 8.35 -19.80 -32.21
CA GLY A 230 9.61 -20.03 -32.91
C GLY A 230 10.20 -21.39 -32.56
N SER A 231 11.52 -21.48 -32.54
CA SER A 231 12.29 -22.64 -32.05
C SER A 231 13.36 -22.17 -31.07
N ASP A 232 14.00 -23.11 -30.37
CA ASP A 232 15.12 -22.85 -29.46
C ASP A 232 16.50 -22.93 -30.14
N GLY A 233 16.56 -22.94 -31.47
CA GLY A 233 17.80 -23.00 -32.24
C GLY A 233 17.66 -23.65 -33.62
N VAL A 234 18.81 -23.92 -34.26
CA VAL A 234 18.88 -24.57 -35.58
C VAL A 234 18.41 -26.02 -35.46
N GLY A 235 17.30 -26.35 -36.13
CA GLY A 235 16.72 -27.70 -36.16
C GLY A 235 15.58 -27.94 -35.17
N GLY A 236 15.22 -26.94 -34.35
CA GLY A 236 14.05 -27.05 -33.47
C GLY A 236 12.73 -27.00 -34.23
N VAL A 237 11.74 -27.78 -33.79
CA VAL A 237 10.38 -27.76 -34.36
C VAL A 237 9.71 -26.44 -33.99
N PRO A 238 9.23 -25.65 -34.98
CA PRO A 238 8.50 -24.42 -34.69
C PRO A 238 7.26 -24.69 -33.84
N GLY A 239 7.08 -23.93 -32.77
CA GLY A 239 5.93 -24.06 -31.89
C GLY A 239 5.72 -22.83 -31.01
N VAL A 240 4.92 -22.98 -29.96
CA VAL A 240 4.67 -21.96 -28.93
C VAL A 240 5.25 -22.44 -27.60
N ASN A 241 6.17 -21.67 -27.01
CA ASN A 241 6.82 -22.02 -25.75
C ASN A 241 7.43 -20.79 -25.08
N CYS A 242 7.58 -20.82 -23.75
CA CYS A 242 8.18 -19.74 -22.98
C CYS A 242 9.66 -19.48 -23.31
N ARG A 243 10.36 -20.48 -23.84
CA ARG A 243 11.78 -20.36 -24.24
C ARG A 243 11.96 -20.05 -25.71
N TYR A 244 10.88 -20.06 -26.49
CA TYR A 244 10.96 -19.81 -27.92
C TYR A 244 10.92 -18.31 -28.18
N GLY A 245 11.61 -17.93 -29.25
CA GLY A 245 11.68 -16.55 -29.66
C GLY A 245 12.49 -16.42 -30.94
N GLY A 246 12.79 -15.18 -31.28
CA GLY A 246 13.53 -14.88 -32.47
C GLY A 246 13.75 -13.39 -32.60
N GLN A 247 13.88 -12.97 -33.85
CA GLN A 247 14.04 -11.57 -34.18
C GLN A 247 13.48 -11.31 -35.57
N SER A 248 13.03 -10.08 -35.78
CA SER A 248 12.54 -9.62 -37.07
C SER A 248 12.84 -8.14 -37.23
N PRO A 249 12.95 -7.63 -38.47
CA PRO A 249 12.84 -6.20 -38.73
C PRO A 249 11.65 -5.57 -37.98
N PRO A 250 11.83 -4.43 -37.30
CA PRO A 250 10.80 -3.80 -36.47
C PRO A 250 9.61 -3.29 -37.30
N GLU A 251 9.75 -3.15 -38.62
CA GLU A 251 8.69 -2.76 -39.56
C GLU A 251 7.71 -3.89 -39.86
N ASN A 252 8.03 -5.13 -39.48
CA ASN A 252 7.13 -6.25 -39.69
C ASN A 252 6.05 -6.31 -38.60
N PRO A 253 4.80 -6.67 -38.95
CA PRO A 253 3.72 -6.76 -37.98
C PRO A 253 3.81 -8.05 -37.17
N PHE A 254 3.95 -7.93 -35.84
CA PHE A 254 3.79 -9.04 -34.89
C PHE A 254 2.88 -8.64 -33.74
N ARG A 255 2.29 -9.65 -33.10
CA ARG A 255 1.48 -9.42 -31.90
C ARG A 255 2.35 -8.92 -30.77
N PHE A 256 1.73 -8.45 -29.70
CA PHE A 256 2.46 -7.91 -28.56
C PHE A 256 1.59 -7.89 -27.32
N ARG A 257 2.24 -7.67 -26.17
CA ARG A 257 1.57 -7.37 -24.90
C ARG A 257 2.22 -6.19 -24.23
N CYS A 258 1.38 -5.51 -23.46
CA CYS A 258 1.84 -4.45 -22.60
C CYS A 258 2.07 -4.98 -21.19
N CYS A 259 3.09 -4.47 -20.53
CA CYS A 259 3.34 -4.63 -19.12
C CYS A 259 3.34 -3.26 -18.45
N THR A 260 2.85 -3.20 -17.21
CA THR A 260 2.85 -1.99 -16.39
C THR A 260 3.32 -2.31 -14.98
N HIS A 261 3.94 -1.33 -14.33
CA HIS A 261 4.38 -1.46 -12.93
C HIS A 261 3.19 -1.33 -11.98
N ARG A 262 3.32 -1.92 -10.79
CA ARG A 262 2.28 -1.91 -9.74
C ARG A 262 2.91 -1.93 -8.35
#